data_AF-A0AAN8KEY1-F1
#
_entry.id   AF-A0AAN8KEY1-F1
#
_cell.length_a   1.000
_cell.length_b   1.000
_cell.length_c   1.000
_cell.angle_alpha   90.00
_cell.angle_beta   90.00
_cell.angle_gamma   90.00
#
_symmetry.space_group_name_H-M   'P 1'
#
loop_
_entity.id
_entity.type
_entity.pdbx_description
1 polymer ?
#
loop_
_entity_poly.entity_id
_entity_poly.type
_entity_poly.pdbx_seq_one_letter_code
_entity_poly.pdbx_strand_id
1 'polypeptide(L)'
;MNNLQTVHIDPERALEKTENLTQGEQTSFRKLIGQLNWAVQGSRPDMAFELISLSTKLQCATVSDLIRAIKQINRLKDIDSVLNFPKLQCDKSELKLVLYTDASLGNLNNGLGSTAAHILWLVDSNHNSCPISWHSAKIKRVVRSTLAAEMLSLQEGLESCVYYRSILTNLLGIDPSDIDIIAYVDNKSVIEGIASTKLVDDKRLRIDIAAIQESVQKHEVKHIKWIKGDDQLANCMTKRGANGFTLLKVLHQGLIYFP
;
A
#
# COMPACT_ATOMS: atom_id res chain seq x y z
N MET A 1 6.13 8.33 -18.49
CA MET A 1 7.09 7.20 -18.31
C MET A 1 8.21 7.17 -19.36
N ASN A 2 8.19 8.03 -20.39
CA ASN A 2 9.10 7.95 -21.56
C ASN A 2 10.60 8.15 -21.25
N ASN A 3 10.93 8.84 -20.16
CA ASN A 3 12.32 9.08 -19.77
C ASN A 3 12.95 7.93 -18.96
N LEU A 4 12.19 6.87 -18.66
CA LEU A 4 12.72 5.71 -17.95
C LEU A 4 13.75 4.97 -18.82
N GLN A 5 14.94 4.76 -18.27
CA GLN A 5 16.06 4.09 -18.93
C GLN A 5 16.16 2.65 -18.45
N THR A 6 16.28 1.75 -19.42
CA THR A 6 16.55 0.32 -19.21
C THR A 6 18.04 0.06 -19.43
N VAL A 7 18.51 -1.08 -18.93
CA VAL A 7 19.91 -1.50 -19.06
C VAL A 7 19.94 -2.78 -19.88
N HIS A 8 20.89 -2.88 -20.80
CA HIS A 8 21.13 -4.12 -21.56
C HIS A 8 22.00 -5.05 -20.73
N ILE A 9 21.64 -6.33 -20.70
CA ILE A 9 22.45 -7.39 -20.10
C ILE A 9 22.85 -8.36 -21.21
N ASP A 10 24.11 -8.77 -21.21
CA ASP A 10 24.60 -9.78 -22.15
C ASP A 10 23.80 -11.10 -21.97
N PRO A 11 23.34 -11.75 -23.05
CA PRO A 11 22.66 -13.03 -22.97
C PRO A 11 23.40 -14.11 -22.17
N GLU A 12 24.74 -14.19 -22.28
CA GLU A 12 25.54 -15.16 -21.52
C GLU A 12 25.49 -14.83 -20.02
N ARG A 13 25.69 -13.56 -19.67
CA ARG A 13 25.59 -13.07 -18.30
C ARG A 13 24.18 -13.29 -17.72
N ALA A 14 23.13 -13.15 -18.53
CA ALA A 14 21.75 -13.36 -18.09
C ALA A 14 21.43 -14.83 -17.70
N LEU A 15 22.24 -15.80 -18.12
CA LEU A 15 22.12 -17.20 -17.71
C LEU A 15 22.63 -17.44 -16.27
N GLU A 16 23.53 -16.59 -15.77
CA GLU A 16 24.18 -16.70 -14.46
C GLU A 16 23.30 -16.17 -13.32
N LYS A 17 22.05 -16.63 -13.23
CA LYS A 17 20.98 -16.04 -12.39
C LYS A 17 21.31 -15.89 -10.91
N THR A 18 22.11 -16.79 -10.35
CA THR A 18 22.47 -16.82 -8.93
C THR A 18 23.73 -16.03 -8.60
N GLU A 19 24.50 -15.62 -9.61
CA GLU A 19 25.72 -14.88 -9.41
C GLU A 19 25.44 -13.48 -8.85
N ASN A 20 26.38 -13.00 -8.03
CA ASN A 20 26.33 -11.64 -7.52
C ASN A 20 26.59 -10.64 -8.65
N LEU A 21 25.98 -9.46 -8.55
CA LEU A 21 26.23 -8.38 -9.49
C LEU A 21 27.67 -7.85 -9.38
N THR A 22 28.26 -7.54 -10.53
CA THR A 22 29.49 -6.74 -10.62
C THR A 22 29.26 -5.32 -10.11
N GLN A 23 30.31 -4.54 -9.84
CA GLN A 23 30.15 -3.15 -9.39
C GLN A 23 29.36 -2.26 -10.38
N GLY A 24 29.57 -2.47 -11.69
CA GLY A 24 28.84 -1.76 -12.75
C GLY A 24 27.35 -2.15 -12.80
N GLU A 25 27.06 -3.45 -12.69
CA GLU A 25 25.70 -3.96 -12.60
C GLU A 25 25.00 -3.50 -11.31
N GLN A 26 25.70 -3.45 -10.18
CA GLN A 26 25.16 -2.95 -8.92
C GLN A 26 24.79 -1.47 -8.99
N THR A 27 25.63 -0.66 -9.66
CA THR A 27 25.33 0.75 -9.93
C THR A 27 24.09 0.89 -10.80
N SER A 28 24.01 0.08 -11.86
CA SER A 28 22.86 0.03 -12.77
C SER A 28 21.58 -0.41 -12.05
N PHE A 29 21.68 -1.42 -11.18
CA PHE A 29 20.58 -1.91 -10.35
C PHE A 29 20.03 -0.80 -9.46
N ARG A 30 20.89 -0.10 -8.71
CA ARG A 30 20.46 1.04 -7.87
C ARG A 30 19.77 2.14 -8.67
N LYS A 31 20.25 2.43 -9.89
CA LYS A 31 19.60 3.37 -10.81
C LYS A 31 18.19 2.91 -11.20
N LEU A 32 18.01 1.63 -11.53
CA LEU A 32 16.68 1.08 -11.85
C LEU A 32 15.75 1.14 -10.63
N ILE A 33 16.22 0.82 -9.44
CA ILE A 33 15.39 0.92 -8.22
C ILE A 33 14.99 2.37 -7.93
N GLY A 34 15.88 3.34 -8.13
CA GLY A 34 15.54 4.77 -8.01
C GLY A 34 14.46 5.21 -9.00
N GLN A 35 14.55 4.76 -10.25
CA GLN A 35 13.53 5.03 -11.27
C GLN A 35 12.18 4.37 -10.94
N LEU A 36 12.21 3.11 -10.48
CA LEU A 36 11.03 2.40 -10.02
C LEU A 36 10.39 3.11 -8.82
N ASN A 37 11.19 3.57 -7.85
CA ASN A 37 10.71 4.33 -6.70
C ASN A 37 10.00 5.62 -7.13
N TRP A 38 10.61 6.41 -8.03
CA TRP A 38 9.99 7.62 -8.56
C TRP A 38 8.61 7.35 -9.18
N ALA A 39 8.51 6.29 -10.00
CA ALA A 39 7.25 5.90 -10.64
C ALA A 39 6.19 5.45 -9.62
N VAL A 40 6.58 4.59 -8.66
CA VAL A 40 5.68 4.04 -7.63
C VAL A 40 5.16 5.14 -6.71
N GLN A 41 6.02 6.04 -6.25
CA GLN A 41 5.64 7.15 -5.37
C GLN A 41 4.80 8.20 -6.10
N GLY A 42 4.99 8.35 -7.41
CA GLY A 42 4.28 9.36 -8.20
C GLY A 42 2.93 8.92 -8.72
N SER A 43 2.80 7.68 -9.22
CA SER A 43 1.59 7.27 -9.94
C SER A 43 1.34 5.76 -10.08
N ARG A 44 2.25 4.90 -9.63
CA ARG A 44 2.16 3.43 -9.81
C ARG A 44 2.18 2.66 -8.50
N PRO A 45 1.20 2.88 -7.59
CA PRO A 45 1.11 2.15 -6.33
C PRO A 45 0.96 0.64 -6.52
N ASP A 46 0.43 0.18 -7.67
CA ASP A 46 0.32 -1.24 -8.03
C ASP A 46 1.67 -1.99 -8.08
N MET A 47 2.78 -1.26 -8.19
CA MET A 47 4.13 -1.84 -8.25
C MET A 47 4.90 -1.72 -6.93
N ALA A 48 4.25 -1.27 -5.84
CA ALA A 48 4.90 -1.00 -4.57
C ALA A 48 5.58 -2.24 -3.96
N PHE A 49 4.98 -3.42 -4.06
CA PHE A 49 5.61 -4.65 -3.55
C PHE A 49 6.94 -4.95 -4.26
N GLU A 50 6.97 -4.81 -5.59
CA GLU A 50 8.18 -5.07 -6.38
C GLU A 50 9.31 -4.12 -5.99
N LEU A 51 8.98 -2.84 -5.77
CA LEU A 51 9.92 -1.85 -5.26
C LEU A 51 10.51 -2.28 -3.91
N ILE A 52 9.68 -2.67 -2.95
CA ILE A 52 10.14 -3.06 -1.60
C ILE A 52 11.01 -4.31 -1.70
N SER A 53 10.53 -5.33 -2.40
CA SER A 53 11.23 -6.60 -2.53
C SER A 53 12.60 -6.44 -3.18
N LEU A 54 12.75 -5.56 -4.18
CA LEU A 54 14.04 -5.29 -4.81
C LEU A 54 14.91 -4.36 -3.95
N SER A 55 14.31 -3.44 -3.21
CA SER A 55 15.03 -2.53 -2.31
C SER A 55 15.71 -3.26 -1.15
N THR A 56 15.20 -4.41 -0.70
CA THR A 56 15.89 -5.23 0.30
C THR A 56 17.16 -5.91 -0.23
N LYS A 57 17.41 -5.86 -1.55
CA LYS A 57 18.55 -6.50 -2.23
C LYS A 57 19.63 -5.50 -2.68
N LEU A 58 19.56 -4.22 -2.29
CA LEU A 58 20.49 -3.17 -2.76
C LEU A 58 21.99 -3.39 -2.44
N GLN A 59 22.32 -4.33 -1.56
CA GLN A 59 23.70 -4.69 -1.19
C GLN A 59 24.12 -6.09 -1.63
N CYS A 60 23.17 -6.96 -1.96
CA CYS A 60 23.39 -8.39 -2.23
C CYS A 60 22.51 -8.88 -3.39
N ALA A 61 22.34 -8.03 -4.40
CA ALA A 61 21.54 -8.36 -5.57
C ALA A 61 22.25 -9.40 -6.43
N THR A 62 21.45 -10.27 -7.02
CA THR A 62 21.89 -11.27 -8.01
C THR A 62 21.54 -10.82 -9.42
N VAL A 63 22.08 -11.50 -10.43
CA VAL A 63 21.69 -11.30 -11.85
C VAL A 63 20.18 -11.46 -12.04
N SER A 64 19.56 -12.41 -11.36
CA SER A 64 18.11 -12.60 -11.37
C SER A 64 17.34 -11.36 -10.86
N ASP A 65 17.86 -10.68 -9.82
CA ASP A 65 17.24 -9.46 -9.29
C ASP A 65 17.37 -8.29 -10.27
N LEU A 66 18.50 -8.19 -10.98
CA LEU A 66 18.69 -7.18 -12.03
C LEU A 66 17.73 -7.39 -13.20
N ILE A 67 17.60 -8.62 -13.70
CA ILE A 67 16.64 -8.96 -14.77
C ILE A 67 15.21 -8.63 -14.30
N ARG A 68 14.87 -8.95 -13.05
CA ARG A 68 13.57 -8.60 -12.45
C ARG A 68 13.36 -7.08 -12.45
N ALA A 69 14.35 -6.29 -12.04
CA ALA A 69 14.27 -4.83 -12.05
C ALA A 69 14.06 -4.28 -13.47
N ILE A 70 14.79 -4.78 -14.47
CA ILE A 70 14.62 -4.40 -15.88
C ILE A 70 13.19 -4.70 -16.35
N LYS A 71 12.66 -5.88 -16.02
CA LYS A 71 11.28 -6.26 -16.36
C LYS A 71 10.25 -5.28 -15.77
N GLN A 72 10.44 -4.84 -14.52
CA GLN A 72 9.53 -3.88 -13.91
C GLN A 72 9.59 -2.50 -14.59
N ILE A 73 10.78 -2.04 -14.98
CA ILE A 73 10.92 -0.78 -15.74
C ILE A 73 10.23 -0.86 -17.10
N ASN A 74 10.29 -2.00 -17.79
CA ASN A 74 9.54 -2.21 -19.03
C ASN A 74 8.03 -2.18 -18.80
N ARG A 75 7.54 -2.87 -17.77
CA ARG A 75 6.13 -2.85 -17.40
C ARG A 75 5.60 -1.44 -17.07
N LEU A 76 6.45 -0.56 -16.53
CA LEU A 76 6.10 0.84 -16.32
C LEU A 76 5.90 1.61 -17.63
N LYS A 77 6.54 1.18 -18.72
CA LYS A 77 6.40 1.79 -20.05
C LYS A 77 5.20 1.23 -20.83
N ASP A 78 4.84 -0.02 -20.58
CA ASP A 78 3.77 -0.72 -21.33
C ASP A 78 2.35 -0.24 -20.96
N ILE A 79 2.18 0.32 -19.76
CA ILE A 79 0.87 0.73 -19.24
C ILE A 79 0.92 2.21 -18.89
N ASP A 80 0.03 2.99 -19.49
CA ASP A 80 -0.14 4.40 -19.16
C ASP A 80 -0.56 4.57 -17.71
N SER A 81 0.15 5.45 -17.02
CA SER A 81 -0.12 5.78 -15.62
C SER A 81 -1.08 6.97 -15.58
N VAL A 82 -2.31 6.72 -15.15
CA VAL A 82 -3.35 7.75 -15.06
C VAL A 82 -3.81 7.88 -13.61
N LEU A 83 -3.70 9.10 -13.07
CA LEU A 83 -4.33 9.50 -11.82
C LEU A 83 -5.43 10.50 -12.15
N ASN A 84 -6.68 10.06 -12.04
CA ASN A 84 -7.82 10.93 -12.22
C ASN A 84 -8.19 11.59 -10.88
N PHE A 85 -8.36 12.92 -10.91
CA PHE A 85 -8.82 13.72 -9.79
C PHE A 85 -10.14 14.37 -10.19
N PRO A 86 -11.26 13.63 -10.13
CA PRO A 86 -12.56 14.18 -10.48
C PRO A 86 -12.92 15.32 -9.55
N LYS A 87 -13.70 16.28 -10.06
CA LYS A 87 -14.32 17.29 -9.20
C LYS A 87 -15.26 16.59 -8.23
N LEU A 88 -15.02 16.73 -6.94
CA LEU A 88 -15.93 16.25 -5.90
C LEU A 88 -17.21 17.10 -5.92
N GLN A 89 -18.36 16.44 -5.98
CA GLN A 89 -19.69 17.04 -6.15
C GLN A 89 -20.55 16.79 -4.92
N CYS A 90 -20.08 17.24 -3.76
CA CYS A 90 -20.83 17.14 -2.52
C CYS A 90 -20.61 18.36 -1.63
N ASP A 91 -21.47 18.50 -0.63
CA ASP A 91 -21.18 19.39 0.48
C ASP A 91 -19.94 18.91 1.23
N LYS A 92 -19.16 19.85 1.78
CA LYS A 92 -17.89 19.53 2.44
C LYS A 92 -18.05 18.52 3.58
N SER A 93 -19.22 18.49 4.22
CA SER A 93 -19.60 17.59 5.31
C SER A 93 -19.99 16.17 4.88
N GLU A 94 -20.02 15.90 3.57
CA GLU A 94 -20.30 14.57 3.02
C GLU A 94 -19.03 13.85 2.57
N LEU A 95 -17.87 14.48 2.76
CA LEU A 95 -16.57 13.93 2.39
C LEU A 95 -16.19 12.78 3.33
N LYS A 96 -15.57 11.76 2.74
CA LYS A 96 -15.12 10.56 3.46
C LYS A 96 -13.67 10.29 3.12
N LEU A 97 -12.88 10.01 4.14
CA LEU A 97 -11.59 9.38 4.00
C LEU A 97 -11.79 7.87 3.99
N VAL A 98 -11.46 7.26 2.86
CA VAL A 98 -11.59 5.83 2.64
C VAL A 98 -10.21 5.21 2.62
N LEU A 99 -9.98 4.30 3.55
CA LEU A 99 -8.72 3.60 3.74
C LEU A 99 -8.85 2.14 3.32
N TYR A 100 -7.91 1.66 2.54
CA TYR A 100 -7.71 0.25 2.26
C TYR A 100 -6.37 -0.18 2.83
N THR A 101 -6.35 -1.22 3.66
CA THR A 101 -5.10 -1.75 4.23
C THR A 101 -4.99 -3.25 3.99
N ASP A 102 -3.78 -3.71 3.75
CA ASP A 102 -3.45 -5.13 3.62
C ASP A 102 -2.04 -5.36 4.18
N ALA A 103 -1.77 -6.59 4.62
CA ALA A 103 -0.45 -7.02 5.04
C ALA A 103 -0.17 -8.45 4.57
N SER A 104 1.11 -8.74 4.34
CA SER A 104 1.53 -10.10 3.99
C SER A 104 2.64 -10.56 4.91
N LEU A 105 2.35 -11.65 5.64
CA LEU A 105 3.28 -12.28 6.58
C LEU A 105 4.39 -13.03 5.84
N GLY A 106 5.65 -12.80 6.23
CA GLY A 106 6.79 -13.64 5.79
C GLY A 106 7.10 -13.58 4.28
N ASN A 107 6.58 -12.61 3.55
CA ASN A 107 6.75 -12.48 2.09
C ASN A 107 8.11 -11.87 1.67
N LEU A 108 8.92 -11.41 2.63
CA LEU A 108 10.24 -10.79 2.38
C LEU A 108 11.35 -11.57 3.10
N ASN A 109 12.58 -11.40 2.62
CA ASN A 109 13.81 -11.90 3.25
C ASN A 109 13.73 -13.38 3.67
N ASN A 110 13.28 -14.25 2.77
CA ASN A 110 13.17 -15.70 2.98
C ASN A 110 12.28 -16.08 4.18
N GLY A 111 11.12 -15.44 4.34
CA GLY A 111 10.18 -15.77 5.43
C GLY A 111 10.30 -14.87 6.67
N LEU A 112 11.38 -14.10 6.79
CA LEU A 112 11.69 -13.34 8.01
C LEU A 112 11.05 -11.95 8.05
N GLY A 113 10.75 -11.38 6.88
CA GLY A 113 10.17 -10.04 6.75
C GLY A 113 8.71 -10.10 6.29
N SER A 114 7.91 -9.16 6.76
CA SER A 114 6.52 -8.98 6.35
C SER A 114 6.34 -7.59 5.73
N THR A 115 5.36 -7.44 4.85
CA THR A 115 4.99 -6.15 4.23
C THR A 115 3.65 -5.68 4.78
N ALA A 116 3.53 -4.38 5.00
CA ALA A 116 2.28 -3.69 5.25
C ALA A 116 2.07 -2.64 4.15
N ALA A 117 0.83 -2.41 3.75
CA ALA A 117 0.48 -1.37 2.81
C ALA A 117 -0.89 -0.77 3.12
N HIS A 118 -1.03 0.51 2.82
CA HIS A 118 -2.30 1.20 2.84
C HIS A 118 -2.42 2.20 1.70
N ILE A 119 -3.65 2.46 1.27
CA ILE A 119 -3.98 3.51 0.32
C ILE A 119 -5.22 4.27 0.82
N LEU A 120 -5.10 5.59 0.81
CA LEU A 120 -6.07 6.55 1.31
C LEU A 120 -6.68 7.34 0.16
N TRP A 121 -8.00 7.48 0.22
CA TRP A 121 -8.80 8.18 -0.78
C TRP A 121 -9.68 9.23 -0.11
N LEU A 122 -9.89 10.35 -0.79
CA LEU A 122 -10.97 11.29 -0.50
C LEU A 122 -12.14 10.93 -1.41
N VAL A 123 -13.30 10.64 -0.84
CA VAL A 123 -14.48 10.17 -1.57
C VAL A 123 -15.69 11.03 -1.22
N ASP A 124 -16.47 11.42 -2.22
CA ASP A 124 -17.73 12.14 -2.03
C ASP A 124 -18.95 11.20 -1.93
N SER A 125 -20.14 11.79 -1.72
CA SER A 125 -21.41 11.06 -1.68
C SER A 125 -21.81 10.40 -3.01
N ASN A 126 -21.25 10.85 -4.13
CA ASN A 126 -21.48 10.33 -5.48
C ASN A 126 -20.40 9.34 -5.96
N HIS A 127 -19.56 8.85 -5.04
CA HIS A 127 -18.47 7.91 -5.29
C HIS A 127 -17.28 8.47 -6.09
N ASN A 128 -17.25 9.77 -6.39
CA ASN A 128 -16.05 10.40 -6.96
C ASN A 128 -14.92 10.30 -5.94
N SER A 129 -13.77 9.81 -6.39
CA SER A 129 -12.69 9.36 -5.54
C SER A 129 -11.35 9.90 -6.02
N CYS A 130 -10.64 10.57 -5.12
CA CYS A 130 -9.31 11.13 -5.35
C CYS A 130 -8.29 10.39 -4.48
N PRO A 131 -7.22 9.78 -5.04
CA PRO A 131 -6.17 9.20 -4.23
C PRO A 131 -5.40 10.32 -3.50
N ILE A 132 -5.26 10.20 -2.17
CA ILE A 132 -4.54 11.20 -1.36
C ILE A 132 -3.10 10.74 -1.13
N SER A 133 -2.96 9.50 -0.67
CA SER A 133 -1.67 8.95 -0.27
C SER A 133 -1.70 7.44 -0.34
N TRP A 134 -0.53 6.86 -0.53
CA TRP A 134 -0.32 5.43 -0.41
C TRP A 134 1.04 5.18 0.21
N HIS A 135 1.12 4.10 0.97
CA HIS A 135 2.36 3.67 1.57
C HIS A 135 2.46 2.16 1.48
N SER A 136 3.67 1.68 1.27
CA SER A 136 3.98 0.26 1.45
C SER A 136 5.41 0.15 1.94
N ALA A 137 5.60 -0.65 2.99
CA ALA A 137 6.90 -0.84 3.60
C ALA A 137 7.04 -2.22 4.24
N LYS A 138 8.29 -2.61 4.46
CA LYS A 138 8.59 -3.74 5.34
C LYS A 138 8.22 -3.36 6.78
N ILE A 139 7.44 -4.20 7.44
CA ILE A 139 7.14 -4.04 8.87
C ILE A 139 8.47 -4.07 9.64
N LYS A 140 8.74 -3.01 10.41
CA LYS A 140 10.02 -2.81 11.11
C LYS A 140 10.32 -3.93 12.12
N ARG A 141 9.28 -4.45 12.77
CA ARG A 141 9.38 -5.56 13.74
C ARG A 141 8.99 -6.88 13.11
N VAL A 142 9.58 -7.97 13.60
CA VAL A 142 9.15 -9.33 13.24
C VAL A 142 7.78 -9.59 13.86
N VAL A 143 6.82 -9.97 13.02
CA VAL A 143 5.46 -10.36 13.39
C VAL A 143 5.32 -11.88 13.29
N ARG A 144 4.53 -12.48 14.17
CA ARG A 144 4.40 -13.95 14.31
C ARG A 144 3.05 -14.49 13.80
N SER A 145 2.14 -13.61 13.40
CA SER A 145 0.83 -13.99 12.90
C SER A 145 0.34 -12.98 11.87
N THR A 146 -0.52 -13.44 10.96
CA THR A 146 -1.16 -12.58 9.96
C THR A 146 -1.99 -11.49 10.63
N LEU A 147 -2.75 -11.85 11.68
CA LEU A 147 -3.53 -10.88 12.46
C LEU A 147 -2.67 -9.72 12.98
N ALA A 148 -1.46 -10.00 13.48
CA ALA A 148 -0.57 -8.95 13.97
C ALA A 148 -0.01 -8.08 12.84
N ALA A 149 0.24 -8.65 11.66
CA ALA A 149 0.67 -7.88 10.49
C ALA A 149 -0.44 -6.95 9.98
N GLU A 150 -1.67 -7.47 9.89
CA GLU A 150 -2.84 -6.71 9.44
C GLU A 150 -3.23 -5.60 10.42
N MET A 151 -3.24 -5.88 11.73
CA MET A 151 -3.52 -4.87 12.75
C MET A 151 -2.53 -3.71 12.71
N LEU A 152 -1.24 -3.99 12.49
CA LEU A 152 -0.22 -2.95 12.31
C LEU A 152 -0.46 -2.12 11.04
N SER A 153 -0.79 -2.77 9.92
CA SER A 153 -1.09 -2.09 8.66
C SER A 153 -2.30 -1.17 8.81
N LEU A 154 -3.35 -1.67 9.46
CA LEU A 154 -4.56 -0.91 9.78
C LEU A 154 -4.25 0.29 10.67
N GLN A 155 -3.49 0.09 11.76
CA GLN A 155 -3.13 1.18 12.67
C GLN A 155 -2.34 2.29 11.95
N GLU A 156 -1.31 1.94 11.18
CA GLU A 156 -0.51 2.92 10.43
C GLU A 156 -1.35 3.68 9.37
N GLY A 157 -2.29 2.98 8.73
CA GLY A 157 -3.23 3.59 7.80
C GLY A 157 -4.23 4.53 8.49
N LEU A 158 -4.74 4.18 9.67
CA LEU A 158 -5.65 5.03 10.45
C LEU A 158 -4.95 6.28 10.98
N GLU A 159 -3.71 6.16 11.45
CA GLU A 159 -2.86 7.30 11.84
C GLU A 159 -2.70 8.28 10.66
N SER A 160 -2.47 7.73 9.46
CA SER A 160 -2.42 8.54 8.23
C SER A 160 -3.75 9.23 7.93
N CYS A 161 -4.89 8.56 8.12
CA CYS A 161 -6.20 9.17 7.94
C CYS A 161 -6.43 10.33 8.90
N VAL A 162 -6.09 10.18 10.19
CA VAL A 162 -6.25 11.25 11.19
C VAL A 162 -5.37 12.46 10.84
N TYR A 163 -4.15 12.22 10.37
CA TYR A 163 -3.26 13.27 9.89
C TYR A 163 -3.84 14.03 8.69
N TYR A 164 -4.26 13.32 7.63
CA TYR A 164 -4.83 13.94 6.44
C TYR A 164 -6.18 14.61 6.70
N ARG A 165 -7.02 14.05 7.59
CA ARG A 165 -8.25 14.70 8.04
C ARG A 165 -7.96 16.06 8.63
N SER A 166 -6.96 16.14 9.49
CA SER A 166 -6.56 17.40 10.14
C SER A 166 -6.09 18.43 9.10
N ILE A 167 -5.34 18.03 8.08
CA ILE A 167 -4.95 18.94 6.99
C ILE A 167 -6.18 19.42 6.21
N LEU A 168 -7.06 18.51 5.82
CA LEU A 168 -8.24 18.83 5.01
C LEU A 168 -9.22 19.74 5.75
N THR A 169 -9.46 19.50 7.03
CA THR A 169 -10.41 20.28 7.83
C THR A 169 -9.91 21.72 8.02
N ASN A 170 -8.60 21.89 8.29
CA ASN A 170 -7.97 23.20 8.35
C ASN A 170 -8.03 23.94 7.00
N LEU A 171 -7.77 23.23 5.89
CA LEU A 171 -7.82 23.82 4.55
C LEU A 171 -9.24 24.22 4.14
N LEU A 172 -10.24 23.41 4.50
CA LEU A 172 -11.63 23.59 4.10
C LEU A 172 -12.43 24.49 5.06
N GLY A 173 -11.90 24.74 6.27
CA GLY A 173 -12.58 25.50 7.32
C GLY A 173 -13.79 24.77 7.91
N ILE A 174 -13.69 23.45 8.08
CA ILE A 174 -14.78 22.58 8.59
C ILE A 174 -14.31 21.83 9.83
N ASP A 175 -15.23 21.21 10.58
CA ASP A 175 -14.90 20.45 11.78
C ASP A 175 -14.33 19.07 11.41
N PRO A 176 -13.41 18.48 12.20
CA PRO A 176 -12.98 17.09 12.00
C PRO A 176 -14.11 16.06 11.95
N SER A 177 -15.24 16.30 12.63
CA SER A 177 -16.42 15.44 12.56
C SER A 177 -17.15 15.49 11.21
N ASP A 178 -16.88 16.48 10.37
CA ASP A 178 -17.45 16.63 9.03
C ASP A 178 -16.79 15.71 7.98
N ILE A 179 -15.65 15.07 8.31
CA ILE A 179 -14.99 14.10 7.43
C ILE A 179 -14.92 12.74 8.12
N ASP A 180 -15.77 11.82 7.66
CA ASP A 180 -15.79 10.45 8.17
C ASP A 180 -14.52 9.68 7.75
N ILE A 181 -14.00 8.82 8.64
CA ILE A 181 -12.97 7.83 8.29
C ILE A 181 -13.63 6.44 8.20
N ILE A 182 -13.47 5.78 7.05
CA ILE A 182 -13.95 4.41 6.80
C ILE A 182 -12.76 3.56 6.33
N ALA A 183 -12.47 2.48 7.05
CA ALA A 183 -11.40 1.55 6.70
C ALA A 183 -11.94 0.20 6.19
N TYR A 184 -11.25 -0.38 5.21
CA TYR A 184 -11.54 -1.68 4.62
C TYR A 184 -10.36 -2.64 4.78
N VAL A 185 -10.63 -3.80 5.38
CA VAL A 185 -9.68 -4.90 5.60
C VAL A 185 -10.22 -6.19 4.99
N ASP A 186 -9.37 -7.06 4.47
CA ASP A 186 -9.79 -8.34 3.90
C ASP A 186 -9.68 -9.52 4.89
N ASN A 187 -9.18 -9.26 6.10
CA ASN A 187 -9.01 -10.26 7.15
C ASN A 187 -10.16 -10.22 8.19
N LYS A 188 -11.00 -11.27 8.22
CA LYS A 188 -12.11 -11.36 9.18
C LYS A 188 -11.67 -11.39 10.64
N SER A 189 -10.52 -11.98 10.95
CA SER A 189 -9.98 -12.01 12.31
C SER A 189 -9.61 -10.61 12.81
N VAL A 190 -9.35 -9.65 11.91
CA VAL A 190 -9.16 -8.25 12.31
C VAL A 190 -10.48 -7.67 12.82
N ILE A 191 -11.56 -7.84 12.06
CA ILE A 191 -12.89 -7.37 12.46
C ILE A 191 -13.35 -8.02 13.77
N GLU A 192 -13.19 -9.34 13.87
CA GLU A 192 -13.50 -10.08 15.10
C GLU A 192 -12.65 -9.61 16.28
N GLY A 193 -11.36 -9.35 16.06
CA GLY A 193 -10.45 -8.84 17.08
C GLY A 193 -10.84 -7.46 17.61
N ILE A 194 -11.28 -6.57 16.73
CA ILE A 194 -11.73 -5.21 17.10
C ILE A 194 -13.08 -5.27 17.82
N ALA A 195 -14.01 -6.14 17.39
CA ALA A 195 -15.32 -6.29 18.02
C ALA A 195 -15.29 -7.08 19.34
N SER A 196 -14.25 -7.88 19.56
CA SER A 196 -14.12 -8.76 20.71
C SER A 196 -13.73 -8.03 22.00
N THR A 197 -14.34 -8.42 23.12
CA THR A 197 -13.92 -8.04 24.48
C THR A 197 -12.92 -9.02 25.08
N LYS A 198 -12.64 -10.15 24.42
CA LYS A 198 -11.65 -11.14 24.85
C LYS A 198 -10.24 -10.65 24.52
N LEU A 199 -9.36 -10.74 25.50
CA LEU A 199 -7.94 -10.45 25.32
C LEU A 199 -7.27 -11.56 24.50
N VAL A 200 -6.60 -11.19 23.41
CA VAL A 200 -5.74 -12.10 22.63
C VAL A 200 -4.51 -12.51 23.44
N ASP A 201 -3.93 -13.69 23.27
CA ASP A 201 -2.78 -14.12 24.08
C ASP A 201 -1.51 -13.29 23.85
N ASP A 202 -1.31 -12.78 22.63
CA ASP A 202 -0.19 -11.90 22.31
C ASP A 202 -0.36 -10.53 22.96
N LYS A 203 0.42 -10.29 24.02
CA LYS A 203 0.38 -9.05 24.82
C LYS A 203 0.69 -7.79 24.01
N ARG A 204 1.51 -7.86 22.96
CA ARG A 204 1.80 -6.68 22.12
C ARG A 204 0.60 -6.37 21.25
N LEU A 205 0.02 -7.40 20.64
CA LEU A 205 -1.17 -7.28 19.83
C LEU A 205 -2.37 -6.72 20.63
N ARG A 206 -2.48 -7.02 21.93
CA ARG A 206 -3.50 -6.40 22.80
C ARG A 206 -3.45 -4.87 22.77
N ILE A 207 -2.25 -4.28 22.77
CA ILE A 207 -2.07 -2.82 22.78
C ILE A 207 -2.52 -2.26 21.42
N ASP A 208 -2.08 -2.90 20.33
CA ASP A 208 -2.43 -2.47 18.97
C ASP A 208 -3.96 -2.55 18.76
N ILE A 209 -4.62 -3.62 19.23
CA ILE A 209 -6.08 -3.76 19.19
C ILE A 209 -6.77 -2.69 20.04
N ALA A 210 -6.30 -2.47 21.26
CA ALA A 210 -6.91 -1.49 22.18
C ALA A 210 -6.85 -0.07 21.63
N ALA A 211 -5.75 0.31 20.96
CA ALA A 211 -5.63 1.60 20.30
C ALA A 211 -6.68 1.79 19.20
N ILE A 212 -6.89 0.78 18.34
CA ILE A 212 -7.91 0.84 17.29
C ILE A 212 -9.33 0.87 17.90
N GLN A 213 -9.57 0.07 18.94
CA GLN A 213 -10.85 0.08 19.66
C GLN A 213 -11.15 1.46 20.27
N GLU A 214 -10.15 2.11 20.85
CA GLU A 214 -10.29 3.46 21.41
C GLU A 214 -10.66 4.48 20.33
N SER A 215 -10.00 4.47 19.17
CA SER A 215 -10.34 5.36 18.05
C SER A 215 -11.75 5.14 17.51
N VAL A 216 -12.25 3.90 17.50
CA VAL A 216 -13.64 3.59 17.13
C VAL A 216 -14.61 4.08 18.21
N GLN A 217 -14.32 3.85 19.50
CA GLN A 217 -15.15 4.27 20.62
C GLN A 217 -15.27 5.78 20.75
N LYS A 218 -14.19 6.51 20.47
CA LYS A 218 -14.16 7.98 20.44
C LYS A 218 -14.77 8.58 19.17
N HIS A 219 -15.31 7.75 18.28
CA HIS A 219 -15.84 8.16 16.98
C HIS A 219 -14.82 8.90 16.09
N GLU A 220 -13.52 8.69 16.32
CA GLU A 220 -12.49 9.19 15.41
C GLU A 220 -12.54 8.41 14.08
N VAL A 221 -12.80 7.09 14.18
CA VAL A 221 -13.00 6.19 13.04
C VAL A 221 -14.45 5.75 13.03
N LYS A 222 -15.18 6.05 11.95
CA LYS A 222 -16.61 5.77 11.87
C LYS A 222 -16.88 4.29 11.71
N HIS A 223 -16.21 3.65 10.75
CA HIS A 223 -16.38 2.23 10.47
C HIS A 223 -15.07 1.57 10.05
N ILE A 224 -14.89 0.33 10.49
CA ILE A 224 -13.89 -0.60 9.97
C ILE A 224 -14.68 -1.80 9.44
N LYS A 225 -14.62 -2.04 8.13
CA LYS A 225 -15.45 -3.01 7.41
C LYS A 225 -14.59 -4.10 6.79
N TRP A 226 -15.14 -5.31 6.74
CA TRP A 226 -14.56 -6.38 5.95
C TRP A 226 -14.88 -6.15 4.47
N ILE A 227 -13.92 -6.46 3.60
CA ILE A 227 -14.11 -6.50 2.14
C ILE A 227 -13.55 -7.80 1.57
N LYS A 228 -14.07 -8.23 0.42
CA LYS A 228 -13.51 -9.36 -0.31
C LYS A 228 -12.11 -9.00 -0.85
N GLY A 229 -11.17 -9.94 -0.82
CA GLY A 229 -9.79 -9.72 -1.28
C GLY A 229 -9.65 -9.30 -2.75
N ASP A 230 -10.62 -9.61 -3.61
CA ASP A 230 -10.64 -9.18 -5.02
C ASP A 230 -10.89 -7.66 -5.17
N ASP A 231 -11.59 -7.08 -4.19
CA ASP A 231 -11.94 -5.66 -4.13
C ASP A 231 -10.99 -4.87 -3.22
N GLN A 232 -10.05 -5.56 -2.56
CA GLN A 232 -9.05 -4.97 -1.67
C GLN A 232 -7.96 -4.26 -2.49
N LEU A 233 -8.03 -2.93 -2.55
CA LEU A 233 -7.13 -2.11 -3.37
C LEU A 233 -5.67 -2.15 -2.90
N ALA A 234 -5.41 -2.43 -1.62
CA ALA A 234 -4.04 -2.53 -1.09
C ALA A 234 -3.37 -3.90 -1.36
N ASN A 235 -4.12 -4.90 -1.83
CA ASN A 235 -3.64 -6.27 -1.99
C ASN A 235 -2.43 -6.39 -2.94
N CYS A 236 -2.46 -5.66 -4.07
CA CYS A 236 -1.35 -5.66 -5.03
C CYS A 236 -0.07 -4.97 -4.49
N MET A 237 -0.20 -4.19 -3.41
CA MET A 237 0.90 -3.46 -2.80
C MET A 237 1.73 -4.34 -1.85
N THR A 238 1.22 -5.49 -1.39
CA THR A 238 1.96 -6.38 -0.47
C THR A 238 2.30 -7.75 -1.06
N LYS A 239 1.70 -8.17 -2.18
CA LYS A 239 1.85 -9.53 -2.71
C LYS A 239 2.52 -9.53 -4.08
N ARG A 240 3.44 -10.47 -4.26
CA ARG A 240 4.13 -10.66 -5.55
C ARG A 240 3.15 -11.15 -6.61
N GLY A 241 3.10 -10.47 -7.75
CA GLY A 241 2.27 -10.88 -8.89
C GLY A 241 0.76 -10.75 -8.66
N ALA A 242 0.34 -10.12 -7.55
CA ALA A 242 -1.06 -9.81 -7.34
C ALA A 242 -1.59 -8.86 -8.43
N ASN A 243 -2.87 -9.03 -8.75
CA ASN A 243 -3.50 -8.29 -9.83
C ASN A 243 -3.78 -6.85 -9.39
N GLY A 244 -3.05 -5.89 -9.95
CA GLY A 244 -3.25 -4.46 -9.72
C GLY A 244 -4.33 -3.80 -10.59
N PHE A 245 -5.03 -4.57 -11.44
CA PHE A 245 -6.00 -4.03 -12.39
C PHE A 245 -7.14 -3.26 -11.70
N THR A 246 -7.68 -3.77 -10.60
CA THR A 246 -8.75 -3.10 -9.86
C THR A 246 -8.29 -1.74 -9.34
N LEU A 247 -7.10 -1.68 -8.74
CA LEU A 247 -6.50 -0.42 -8.27
C LEU A 247 -6.27 0.56 -9.44
N LEU A 248 -5.65 0.11 -10.53
CA LEU A 248 -5.40 0.94 -11.71
C LEU A 248 -6.69 1.46 -12.34
N LYS A 249 -7.74 0.62 -12.39
CA LYS A 249 -9.06 1.01 -12.89
C LYS A 249 -9.66 2.12 -12.03
N VAL A 250 -9.59 2.00 -10.70
CA VAL A 250 -10.08 3.05 -9.78
C VAL A 250 -9.27 4.34 -9.97
N LEU A 251 -7.94 4.26 -10.06
CA LEU A 251 -7.09 5.43 -10.31
C LEU A 251 -7.42 6.14 -11.63
N HIS A 252 -7.70 5.36 -12.68
CA HIS A 252 -8.06 5.90 -13.99
C HIS A 252 -9.48 6.49 -14.02
N GLN A 253 -10.43 5.84 -13.37
CA GLN A 253 -11.84 6.27 -13.39
C GLN A 253 -12.10 7.39 -12.38
N GLY A 254 -11.39 7.42 -11.26
CA GLY A 254 -11.68 8.29 -10.13
C GLY A 254 -12.98 7.91 -9.42
N LEU A 255 -13.32 6.62 -9.36
CA LEU A 255 -14.58 6.13 -8.80
C LEU A 255 -14.36 4.91 -7.91
N ILE A 256 -14.88 4.95 -6.68
CA ILE A 256 -14.91 3.81 -5.74
C ILE A 256 -16.37 3.48 -5.43
N TYR A 257 -16.83 2.37 -6.00
CA TYR A 257 -18.09 1.77 -5.62
C TYR A 257 -17.88 0.99 -4.32
N PHE A 258 -18.54 1.40 -3.25
CA PHE A 258 -18.50 0.66 -1.99
C PHE A 258 -19.36 -0.61 -2.14
N PRO A 259 -18.89 -1.76 -1.62
CA PRO A 259 -19.74 -2.95 -1.48
C PRO A 259 -20.84 -2.77 -0.44
#